data_AF-A0A7S1JPN1-F1
#
_entry.id   AF-A0A7S1JPN1-F1
#
_cell.length_a   1.000
_cell.length_b   1.000
_cell.length_c   1.000
_cell.angle_alpha   90.00
_cell.angle_beta   90.00
_cell.angle_gamma   90.00
#
_symmetry.space_group_name_H-M   'P 1'
#
loop_
_entity.id
_entity.type
_entity.pdbx_description
1 polymer ?
#
loop_
_entity_poly.entity_id
_entity_poly.type
_entity_poly.pdbx_seq_one_letter_code
_entity_poly.pdbx_strand_id
1 'polypeptide(L)'
;MCMVKTLLEPGVRDGLLCVFETLVPAVPCDPPNWCRQYFGDFITWLLFREGSTTKLVQAEDDRHPDEAWIYVNGVGTGMPIAVENAKRLVELFGRSITVVHNPTDSFIVDLLECVAGKLKLMWWWKVEPVGVVLRTVEQAFDQGKTKVVLIGHSQGTIIVNNVLDRIARKHINSPPDLKAQKKLEVYLFADCAHHIDTASLEQ
;
A
#
# COMPACT_ATOMS: atom_id res chain seq x y z
N MET A 1 -21.69 -0.90 24.84
CA MET A 1 -20.56 -0.34 24.06
C MET A 1 -20.47 1.20 24.14
N CYS A 2 -20.77 1.80 25.31
CA CYS A 2 -20.92 3.26 25.46
C CYS A 2 -19.92 3.92 26.43
N MET A 3 -19.19 3.16 27.26
CA MET A 3 -18.31 3.74 28.30
C MET A 3 -16.84 3.95 27.87
N VAL A 4 -16.36 3.26 26.83
CA VAL A 4 -14.96 3.42 26.35
C VAL A 4 -14.82 4.49 25.26
N LYS A 5 -15.94 4.94 24.67
CA LYS A 5 -15.93 5.95 23.60
C LYS A 5 -15.52 7.35 24.06
N THR A 6 -15.43 7.62 25.36
CA THR A 6 -15.35 8.98 25.92
C THR A 6 -14.10 9.26 26.75
N LEU A 7 -13.17 8.30 26.90
CA LEU A 7 -12.08 8.38 27.89
C LEU A 7 -10.68 8.58 27.29
N LEU A 8 -10.51 8.49 25.98
CA LEU A 8 -9.20 8.56 25.33
C LEU A 8 -9.18 9.66 24.27
N GLU A 9 -8.08 10.40 24.20
CA GLU A 9 -7.82 11.33 23.11
C GLU A 9 -7.91 10.58 21.75
N PRO A 10 -8.44 11.23 20.70
CA PRO A 10 -8.66 10.57 19.40
C PRO A 10 -7.43 9.83 18.88
N GLY A 11 -6.24 10.42 18.98
CA GLY A 11 -4.99 9.79 18.54
C GLY A 11 -4.60 8.55 19.36
N VAL A 12 -4.86 8.54 20.67
CA VAL A 12 -4.58 7.38 21.54
C VAL A 12 -5.54 6.23 21.23
N ARG A 13 -6.82 6.56 21.02
CA ARG A 13 -7.83 5.58 20.62
C ARG A 13 -7.50 4.95 19.27
N ASP A 14 -7.14 5.77 18.29
CA ASP A 14 -6.83 5.31 16.94
C ASP A 14 -5.54 4.47 16.95
N GLY A 15 -4.56 4.82 17.80
CA GLY A 15 -3.38 4.00 18.05
C GLY A 15 -3.71 2.64 18.69
N LEU A 16 -4.59 2.57 19.69
CA LEU A 16 -5.00 1.31 20.32
C LEU A 16 -5.84 0.43 19.38
N LEU A 17 -6.73 1.04 18.60
CA LEU A 17 -7.46 0.35 17.53
C LEU A 17 -6.48 -0.25 16.53
N CYS A 18 -5.50 0.54 16.10
CA CYS A 18 -4.46 0.06 15.21
C CYS A 18 -3.73 -1.15 15.81
N VAL A 19 -3.28 -1.09 17.07
CA VAL A 19 -2.62 -2.23 17.75
C VAL A 19 -3.53 -3.45 17.82
N PHE A 20 -4.83 -3.28 18.06
CA PHE A 20 -5.77 -4.39 18.13
C PHE A 20 -6.04 -5.02 16.77
N GLU A 21 -6.31 -4.21 15.74
CA GLU A 21 -6.50 -4.66 14.34
C GLU A 21 -5.25 -5.37 13.82
N THR A 22 -4.09 -4.94 14.29
CA THR A 22 -2.78 -5.53 14.06
C THR A 22 -2.62 -6.91 14.74
N LEU A 23 -3.41 -7.26 15.76
CA LEU A 23 -3.30 -8.54 16.47
C LEU A 23 -4.40 -9.55 16.10
N VAL A 24 -5.51 -9.10 15.53
CA VAL A 24 -6.70 -9.93 15.26
C VAL A 24 -6.87 -10.17 13.75
N PRO A 25 -6.69 -11.42 13.28
CA PRO A 25 -6.76 -11.74 11.85
C PRO A 25 -8.16 -11.54 11.30
N ALA A 26 -8.21 -10.93 10.12
CA ALA A 26 -9.45 -10.65 9.39
C ALA A 26 -9.20 -10.72 7.87
N VAL A 27 -10.28 -10.80 7.10
CA VAL A 27 -10.24 -10.93 5.63
C VAL A 27 -10.20 -9.52 5.02
N PRO A 28 -9.24 -9.20 4.12
CA PRO A 28 -9.13 -7.89 3.45
C PRO A 28 -10.14 -7.74 2.31
N CYS A 29 -11.42 -7.76 2.65
CA CYS A 29 -12.45 -7.46 1.68
C CYS A 29 -13.63 -6.80 2.36
N ASP A 30 -14.34 -6.00 1.56
CA ASP A 30 -15.59 -5.45 2.02
C ASP A 30 -16.54 -6.59 2.41
N PRO A 31 -17.16 -6.53 3.59
CA PRO A 31 -18.03 -7.58 4.05
C PRO A 31 -19.23 -7.71 3.11
N PRO A 32 -19.67 -8.94 2.79
CA PRO A 32 -20.89 -9.15 2.03
C PRO A 32 -22.07 -8.44 2.68
N ASN A 33 -22.99 -7.88 1.88
CA ASN A 33 -24.13 -7.09 2.37
C ASN A 33 -24.96 -7.80 3.47
N TRP A 34 -25.03 -9.13 3.44
CA TRP A 34 -25.76 -9.94 4.42
C TRP A 34 -25.04 -10.08 5.77
N CYS A 35 -23.71 -9.91 5.81
CA CYS A 35 -22.89 -10.20 6.98
C CYS A 35 -23.21 -9.27 8.15
N ARG A 36 -23.31 -7.96 7.89
CA ARG A 36 -23.67 -6.96 8.91
C ARG A 36 -25.06 -7.19 9.48
N GLN A 37 -26.01 -7.58 8.62
CA GLN A 37 -27.39 -7.84 9.04
C GLN A 37 -27.51 -9.05 9.96
N TYR A 38 -26.70 -10.10 9.73
CA TYR A 38 -26.81 -11.36 10.45
C TYR A 38 -25.97 -11.43 11.73
N PHE A 39 -24.75 -10.88 11.70
CA PHE A 39 -23.80 -10.97 12.82
C PHE A 39 -23.58 -9.65 13.56
N GLY A 40 -24.11 -8.53 13.03
CA GLY A 40 -23.91 -7.19 13.57
C GLY A 40 -22.54 -6.60 13.27
N ASP A 41 -22.43 -5.27 13.39
CA ASP A 41 -21.23 -4.52 13.01
C ASP A 41 -19.95 -4.98 13.72
N PHE A 42 -20.05 -5.42 14.98
CA PHE A 42 -18.87 -5.84 15.76
C PHE A 42 -18.25 -7.12 15.20
N ILE A 43 -19.04 -8.16 14.92
CA ILE A 43 -18.53 -9.43 14.37
C ILE A 43 -18.08 -9.24 12.93
N THR A 44 -18.82 -8.45 12.14
CA THR A 44 -18.41 -8.13 10.77
C THR A 44 -17.08 -7.38 10.76
N TRP A 45 -16.90 -6.38 11.62
CA TRP A 45 -15.62 -5.71 11.79
C TRP A 45 -14.54 -6.66 12.29
N LEU A 46 -14.86 -7.65 13.12
CA LEU A 46 -13.88 -8.64 13.58
C LEU A 46 -13.37 -9.55 12.44
N LEU A 47 -14.24 -9.88 11.48
CA LEU A 47 -13.98 -10.84 10.41
C LEU A 47 -13.45 -10.21 9.12
N PHE A 48 -13.75 -8.93 8.87
CA PHE A 48 -13.44 -8.24 7.63
C PHE A 48 -12.69 -6.93 7.91
N ARG A 49 -11.67 -6.63 7.11
CA ARG A 49 -10.99 -5.32 7.06
C ARG A 49 -11.36 -4.61 5.77
N GLU A 50 -11.35 -3.27 5.82
CA GLU A 50 -11.47 -2.44 4.62
C GLU A 50 -10.34 -2.77 3.63
N GLY A 51 -10.65 -2.84 2.34
CA GLY A 51 -9.66 -3.08 1.29
C GLY A 51 -8.73 -1.89 1.07
N SER A 52 -7.72 -2.07 0.22
CA SER A 52 -6.80 -1.01 -0.16
C SER A 52 -7.52 0.15 -0.86
N THR A 53 -7.33 1.35 -0.32
CA THR A 53 -7.89 2.58 -0.87
C THR A 53 -6.78 3.57 -1.23
N THR A 54 -7.08 4.51 -2.13
CA THR A 54 -6.13 5.55 -2.51
C THR A 54 -6.58 6.93 -2.04
N LYS A 55 -5.63 7.78 -1.67
CA LYS A 55 -5.90 9.16 -1.27
C LYS A 55 -4.79 10.10 -1.72
N LEU A 56 -5.17 11.15 -2.46
CA LEU A 56 -4.23 12.19 -2.88
C LEU A 56 -3.97 13.18 -1.74
N VAL A 57 -2.70 13.48 -1.49
CA VAL A 57 -2.25 14.58 -0.65
C VAL A 57 -1.57 15.59 -1.56
N GLN A 58 -2.16 16.78 -1.70
CA GLN A 58 -1.69 17.81 -2.62
C GLN A 58 -0.55 18.64 -2.00
N ALA A 59 0.45 18.98 -2.82
CA ALA A 59 1.40 20.03 -2.49
C ALA A 59 0.80 21.41 -2.81
N GLU A 60 1.21 22.45 -2.07
CA GLU A 60 0.71 23.82 -2.31
C GLU A 60 1.23 24.42 -3.63
N ASP A 61 2.48 24.13 -4.01
CA ASP A 61 3.12 24.61 -5.25
C ASP A 61 3.84 23.44 -5.94
N ASP A 62 3.06 22.53 -6.52
CA ASP A 62 3.60 21.39 -7.27
C ASP A 62 4.15 21.83 -8.63
N ARG A 63 5.47 22.04 -8.69
CA ARG A 63 6.17 22.46 -9.91
C ARG A 63 6.51 21.32 -10.86
N HIS A 64 6.09 20.09 -10.54
CA HIS A 64 6.44 18.88 -11.29
C HIS A 64 5.20 18.13 -11.78
N PRO A 65 4.33 18.78 -12.60
CA PRO A 65 3.09 18.17 -13.06
C PRO A 65 3.29 17.00 -14.03
N ASP A 66 4.50 16.79 -14.54
CA ASP A 66 4.89 15.64 -15.36
C ASP A 66 5.29 14.41 -14.52
N GLU A 67 5.47 14.58 -13.21
CA GLU A 67 5.77 13.50 -12.27
C GLU A 67 4.48 12.98 -11.58
N ALA A 68 4.51 11.72 -11.17
CA ALA A 68 3.53 11.15 -10.26
C ALA A 68 4.25 10.45 -9.10
N TRP A 69 3.86 10.80 -7.87
CA TRP A 69 4.46 10.24 -6.66
C TRP A 69 3.43 9.39 -5.94
N ILE A 70 3.83 8.16 -5.60
CA ILE A 70 2.96 7.16 -5.00
C ILE A 70 3.63 6.63 -3.74
N TYR A 71 2.92 6.68 -2.62
CA TYR A 71 3.39 6.19 -1.33
C TYR A 71 2.59 4.98 -0.86
N VAL A 72 3.26 3.90 -0.50
CA VAL A 72 2.67 2.67 0.04
C VAL A 72 3.12 2.50 1.49
N ASN A 73 2.18 2.56 2.43
CA ASN A 73 2.48 2.43 3.86
C ASN A 73 2.82 0.98 4.24
N GLY A 74 3.45 0.86 5.41
CA GLY A 74 3.67 -0.43 6.08
C GLY A 74 2.48 -0.85 6.94
N VAL A 75 2.61 -2.03 7.54
CA VAL A 75 1.63 -2.54 8.51
C VAL A 75 1.60 -1.72 9.80
N GLY A 76 0.52 -1.88 10.56
CA GLY A 76 0.25 -1.10 11.77
C GLY A 76 0.05 0.39 11.47
N THR A 77 -0.41 0.73 10.27
CA THR A 77 -0.63 2.12 9.85
C THR A 77 -2.04 2.26 9.28
N GLY A 78 -2.94 2.88 10.04
CA GLY A 78 -4.25 3.29 9.52
C GLY A 78 -4.13 4.43 8.51
N MET A 79 -5.15 4.61 7.67
CA MET A 79 -5.20 5.69 6.66
C MET A 79 -4.85 7.09 7.22
N PRO A 80 -5.30 7.52 8.42
CA PRO A 80 -4.92 8.83 8.97
C PRO A 80 -3.41 8.99 9.16
N ILE A 81 -2.73 7.97 9.66
CA ILE A 81 -1.27 7.97 9.86
C ILE A 81 -0.55 7.90 8.51
N ALA A 82 -1.05 7.09 7.58
CA ALA A 82 -0.49 7.01 6.22
C ALA A 82 -0.55 8.37 5.50
N VAL A 83 -1.66 9.10 5.66
CA VAL A 83 -1.83 10.47 5.15
C VAL A 83 -0.89 11.44 5.84
N GLU A 84 -0.71 11.35 7.15
CA GLU A 84 0.21 12.24 7.88
C GLU A 84 1.66 12.01 7.46
N ASN A 85 2.07 10.76 7.28
CA ASN A 85 3.38 10.43 6.69
C ASN A 85 3.52 11.01 5.28
N ALA A 86 2.47 10.91 4.46
CA ALA A 86 2.47 11.48 3.12
C ALA A 86 2.57 13.00 3.13
N LYS A 87 1.95 13.72 4.08
CA LYS A 87 2.17 15.17 4.22
C LYS A 87 3.62 15.50 4.51
N ARG A 88 4.30 14.73 5.36
CA ARG A 88 5.75 14.92 5.60
C ARG A 88 6.57 14.67 4.35
N LEU A 89 6.22 13.66 3.57
CA LEU A 89 6.86 13.43 2.27
C LEU A 89 6.58 14.58 1.29
N VAL A 90 5.35 15.14 1.27
CA VAL A 90 5.00 16.32 0.48
C VAL A 90 5.81 17.54 0.92
N GLU A 91 5.99 17.76 2.23
CA GLU A 91 6.83 18.86 2.77
C GLU A 91 8.31 18.69 2.36
N LEU A 92 8.81 17.45 2.38
CA LEU A 92 10.21 17.14 2.04
C LEU A 92 10.50 17.23 0.55
N PHE A 93 9.62 16.67 -0.28
CA PHE A 93 9.85 16.57 -1.71
C PHE A 93 9.16 17.69 -2.49
N GLY A 94 8.14 18.35 -1.97
CA GLY A 94 7.40 19.42 -2.66
C GLY A 94 6.56 18.92 -3.85
N ARG A 95 6.16 17.65 -3.87
CA ARG A 95 5.29 17.05 -4.91
C ARG A 95 4.05 16.46 -4.28
N SER A 96 2.94 16.48 -5.00
CA SER A 96 1.69 15.82 -4.57
C SER A 96 1.87 14.31 -4.55
N ILE A 97 1.39 13.65 -3.49
CA ILE A 97 1.60 12.22 -3.27
C ILE A 97 0.26 11.50 -3.23
N THR A 98 0.12 10.48 -4.06
CA THR A 98 -0.98 9.51 -3.98
C THR A 98 -0.62 8.44 -2.96
N VAL A 99 -1.32 8.43 -1.84
CA VAL A 99 -1.21 7.36 -0.83
C VAL A 99 -2.01 6.16 -1.30
N VAL A 100 -1.37 5.00 -1.38
CA VAL A 100 -2.03 3.71 -1.52
C VAL A 100 -2.01 3.05 -0.16
N HIS A 101 -3.16 3.03 0.50
CA HIS A 101 -3.29 2.47 1.83
C HIS A 101 -3.25 0.95 1.75
N ASN A 102 -2.27 0.36 2.42
CA ASN A 102 -2.19 -1.05 2.72
C ASN A 102 -2.86 -1.29 4.10
N PRO A 103 -4.08 -1.84 4.15
CA PRO A 103 -4.73 -2.22 5.39
C PRO A 103 -3.87 -3.27 6.11
N THR A 104 -3.80 -3.18 7.43
CA THR A 104 -3.09 -4.20 8.21
C THR A 104 -4.06 -5.33 8.53
N ASP A 105 -3.86 -6.48 7.92
CA ASP A 105 -4.74 -7.64 8.13
C ASP A 105 -4.41 -8.40 9.41
N SER A 106 -3.14 -8.37 9.84
CA SER A 106 -2.66 -8.68 11.19
C SER A 106 -1.14 -8.79 11.22
N PHE A 107 -0.42 -8.05 12.04
CA PHE A 107 1.03 -8.15 12.25
C PHE A 107 1.56 -9.56 12.53
N ILE A 108 0.81 -10.41 13.22
CA ILE A 108 1.26 -11.80 13.47
C ILE A 108 1.10 -12.64 12.20
N VAL A 109 0.01 -12.46 11.44
CA VAL A 109 -0.21 -13.17 10.18
C VAL A 109 0.69 -12.60 9.08
N ASP A 110 0.85 -11.29 8.99
CA ASP A 110 1.75 -10.57 8.08
C ASP A 110 3.23 -10.92 8.34
N LEU A 111 3.67 -11.03 9.60
CA LEU A 111 5.03 -11.46 9.93
C LEU A 111 5.23 -12.95 9.65
N LEU A 112 4.21 -13.80 9.90
CA LEU A 112 4.23 -15.22 9.54
C LEU A 112 4.16 -15.45 8.03
N GLU A 113 3.40 -14.66 7.28
CA GLU A 113 3.34 -14.64 5.81
C GLU A 113 4.63 -14.07 5.23
N CYS A 114 5.25 -13.09 5.88
CA CYS A 114 6.58 -12.61 5.52
C CYS A 114 7.60 -13.76 5.68
N VAL A 115 7.57 -14.51 6.78
CA VAL A 115 8.41 -15.71 6.98
C VAL A 115 8.03 -16.87 6.03
N ALA A 116 6.75 -17.11 5.77
CA ALA A 116 6.27 -18.18 4.89
C ALA A 116 6.53 -17.85 3.41
N GLY A 117 6.41 -16.59 3.02
CA GLY A 117 6.80 -16.04 1.74
C GLY A 117 8.31 -16.13 1.52
N LYS A 118 9.13 -15.84 2.55
CA LYS A 118 10.58 -16.13 2.55
C LYS A 118 10.88 -17.62 2.28
N LEU A 119 10.01 -18.52 2.75
CA LEU A 119 10.13 -19.96 2.55
C LEU A 119 9.38 -20.49 1.30
N LYS A 120 8.79 -19.62 0.46
CA LYS A 120 7.95 -19.95 -0.71
C LYS A 120 6.70 -20.79 -0.40
N LEU A 121 6.24 -20.83 0.85
CA LEU A 121 5.08 -21.63 1.26
C LEU A 121 3.73 -21.03 0.82
N MET A 122 3.65 -19.75 0.47
CA MET A 122 2.37 -19.04 0.21
C MET A 122 2.39 -18.17 -1.07
N TRP A 123 3.11 -18.61 -2.10
CA TRP A 123 3.24 -17.89 -3.39
C TRP A 123 1.90 -17.54 -4.09
N TRP A 124 0.81 -18.26 -3.79
CA TRP A 124 -0.50 -18.04 -4.43
C TRP A 124 -1.34 -16.91 -3.81
N TRP A 125 -0.96 -16.38 -2.65
CA TRP A 125 -1.76 -15.38 -1.94
C TRP A 125 -1.64 -14.02 -2.65
N LYS A 126 -2.74 -13.57 -3.26
CA LYS A 126 -2.81 -12.28 -3.95
C LYS A 126 -3.00 -11.19 -2.90
N VAL A 127 -1.93 -10.47 -2.60
CA VAL A 127 -1.98 -9.25 -1.80
C VAL A 127 -2.69 -8.18 -2.65
N GLU A 128 -3.97 -7.93 -2.34
CA GLU A 128 -4.87 -6.95 -2.99
C GLU A 128 -4.19 -5.57 -3.26
N PRO A 129 -3.40 -5.01 -2.31
CA PRO A 129 -2.62 -3.79 -2.52
C PRO A 129 -1.72 -3.79 -3.76
N VAL A 130 -1.13 -4.92 -4.17
CA VAL A 130 -0.25 -5.00 -5.36
C VAL A 130 -1.02 -4.62 -6.62
N GLY A 131 -2.29 -5.02 -6.71
CA GLY A 131 -3.14 -4.67 -7.84
C GLY A 131 -3.47 -3.18 -7.88
N VAL A 132 -3.72 -2.56 -6.73
CA VAL A 132 -4.00 -1.12 -6.61
C VAL A 132 -2.78 -0.30 -6.99
N VAL A 133 -1.61 -0.64 -6.44
CA VAL A 133 -0.35 0.07 -6.76
C VAL A 133 -0.02 -0.06 -8.24
N LEU A 134 -0.09 -1.27 -8.81
CA LEU A 134 0.18 -1.48 -10.24
C LEU A 134 -0.76 -0.64 -11.13
N ARG A 135 -2.07 -0.66 -10.86
CA ARG A 135 -3.03 0.18 -11.60
C ARG A 135 -2.74 1.66 -11.47
N THR A 136 -2.35 2.12 -10.28
CA THR A 136 -2.01 3.53 -10.03
C THR A 136 -0.79 3.96 -10.85
N VAL A 137 0.23 3.09 -10.93
CA VAL A 137 1.43 3.32 -11.76
C VAL A 137 1.08 3.36 -13.25
N GLU A 138 0.31 2.38 -13.74
CA GLU A 138 -0.12 2.30 -15.14
C GLU A 138 -0.95 3.52 -15.54
N GLN A 139 -1.93 3.89 -14.72
CA GLN A 139 -2.77 5.07 -14.94
C GLN A 139 -1.96 6.37 -14.97
N ALA A 140 -0.94 6.52 -14.12
CA ALA A 140 -0.06 7.68 -14.16
C ALA A 140 0.65 7.79 -15.52
N PHE A 141 1.21 6.68 -16.00
CA PHE A 141 1.85 6.67 -17.32
C PHE A 141 0.87 6.87 -18.49
N ASP A 142 -0.36 6.38 -18.38
CA ASP A 142 -1.41 6.58 -19.39
C ASP A 142 -1.91 8.03 -19.42
N GLN A 143 -1.86 8.72 -18.28
CA GLN A 143 -2.13 10.16 -18.17
C GLN A 143 -0.98 11.05 -18.69
N GLY A 144 0.06 10.46 -19.28
CA GLY A 144 1.17 11.18 -19.89
C GLY A 144 2.28 11.59 -18.93
N LYS A 145 2.31 11.04 -17.71
CA LYS A 145 3.42 11.27 -16.77
C LYS A 145 4.71 10.69 -17.34
N THR A 146 5.78 11.47 -17.27
CA THR A 146 7.11 11.10 -17.78
C THR A 146 7.89 10.30 -16.73
N LYS A 147 7.60 10.55 -15.45
CA LYS A 147 8.25 9.92 -14.31
C LYS A 147 7.23 9.50 -13.26
N VAL A 148 7.34 8.26 -12.79
CA VAL A 148 6.61 7.76 -11.63
C VAL A 148 7.61 7.46 -10.52
N VAL A 149 7.35 7.94 -9.31
CA VAL A 149 8.13 7.67 -8.11
C VAL A 149 7.31 6.79 -7.17
N LEU A 150 7.80 5.58 -6.90
CA LEU A 150 7.22 4.66 -5.93
C LEU A 150 8.00 4.72 -4.62
N ILE A 151 7.29 5.01 -3.53
CA ILE A 151 7.84 5.01 -2.18
C ILE A 151 7.18 3.90 -1.39
N GLY A 152 7.96 2.90 -0.95
CA GLY A 152 7.50 1.86 -0.03
C GLY A 152 8.09 2.05 1.36
N HIS A 153 7.31 1.79 2.41
CA HIS A 153 7.80 1.79 3.79
C HIS A 153 7.47 0.47 4.50
N SER A 154 8.45 -0.13 5.20
CA SER A 154 8.29 -1.40 5.92
C SER A 154 7.64 -2.47 5.04
N GLN A 155 6.51 -3.09 5.40
CA GLN A 155 5.84 -4.07 4.52
C GLN A 155 5.40 -3.51 3.17
N GLY A 156 5.20 -2.19 3.06
CA GLY A 156 4.93 -1.52 1.79
C GLY A 156 6.02 -1.78 0.75
N THR A 157 7.25 -2.08 1.17
CA THR A 157 8.34 -2.41 0.25
C THR A 157 8.17 -3.78 -0.41
N ILE A 158 7.57 -4.76 0.27
CA ILE A 158 7.22 -6.06 -0.32
C ILE A 158 6.19 -5.88 -1.43
N ILE A 159 5.18 -5.02 -1.18
CA ILE A 159 4.15 -4.68 -2.18
C ILE A 159 4.80 -4.03 -3.40
N VAL A 160 5.65 -3.01 -3.19
CA VAL A 160 6.37 -2.34 -4.27
C VAL A 160 7.23 -3.33 -5.05
N ASN A 161 7.96 -4.22 -4.39
CA ASN A 161 8.78 -5.23 -5.06
C ASN A 161 7.94 -6.17 -5.95
N ASN A 162 6.79 -6.64 -5.45
CA ASN A 162 5.86 -7.46 -6.23
C ASN A 162 5.27 -6.72 -7.44
N VAL A 163 5.15 -5.39 -7.37
CA VAL A 163 4.74 -4.54 -8.51
C VAL A 163 5.86 -4.46 -9.54
N LEU A 164 7.10 -4.22 -9.12
CA LEU A 164 8.26 -4.19 -10.02
C LEU A 164 8.41 -5.50 -10.79
N ASP A 165 8.30 -6.63 -10.10
CA ASP A 165 8.28 -7.98 -10.67
C ASP A 165 7.23 -8.18 -11.78
N ARG A 166 6.06 -7.55 -11.64
CA ARG A 166 4.98 -7.62 -12.64
C ARG A 166 5.25 -6.70 -13.81
N ILE A 167 5.77 -5.50 -13.55
CA ILE A 167 6.17 -4.54 -14.59
C ILE A 167 7.29 -5.13 -15.44
N ALA A 168 8.36 -5.66 -14.82
CA ALA A 168 9.48 -6.31 -15.50
C ALA A 168 9.00 -7.46 -16.41
N ARG A 169 8.14 -8.35 -15.89
CA ARG A 169 7.56 -9.45 -16.67
C ARG A 169 6.70 -8.97 -17.85
N LYS A 170 5.94 -7.88 -17.70
CA LYS A 170 5.19 -7.29 -18.83
C LYS A 170 6.14 -6.68 -19.86
N HIS A 171 7.19 -6.01 -19.41
CA HIS A 171 8.14 -5.32 -20.26
C HIS A 171 9.00 -6.29 -21.10
N ILE A 172 9.52 -7.35 -20.49
CA ILE A 172 10.29 -8.42 -21.17
C ILE A 172 9.48 -9.09 -22.28
N ASN A 173 8.15 -9.18 -22.12
CA ASN A 173 7.26 -9.82 -23.09
C ASN A 173 6.66 -8.84 -24.12
N SER A 174 7.05 -7.56 -24.12
CA SER A 174 6.51 -6.53 -25.01
C SER A 174 7.40 -6.31 -26.26
N PRO A 175 6.84 -5.97 -27.44
CA PRO A 175 7.61 -5.71 -28.65
C PRO A 175 8.60 -4.53 -28.48
N PRO A 176 9.74 -4.50 -29.18
CA PRO A 176 10.86 -3.57 -28.92
C PRO A 176 10.61 -2.09 -29.23
N ASP A 177 9.40 -1.69 -29.62
CA ASP A 177 9.15 -0.39 -30.23
C ASP A 177 7.97 0.33 -29.56
N LEU A 178 8.30 1.16 -28.57
CA LEU A 178 7.53 2.34 -28.13
C LEU A 178 8.37 3.09 -27.07
N LYS A 179 9.49 3.69 -27.50
CA LYS A 179 10.33 4.54 -26.66
C LYS A 179 9.67 5.90 -26.39
N ALA A 180 8.70 5.92 -25.49
CA ALA A 180 8.57 7.05 -24.57
C ALA A 180 9.54 6.77 -23.42
N GLN A 181 10.42 7.73 -23.08
CA GLN A 181 11.33 7.61 -21.92
C GLN A 181 10.50 7.72 -20.63
N LYS A 182 9.74 6.68 -20.30
CA LYS A 182 8.99 6.54 -19.06
C LYS A 182 9.98 6.10 -17.99
N LYS A 183 10.19 6.94 -16.98
CA LYS A 183 11.09 6.65 -15.86
C LYS A 183 10.29 6.15 -14.66
N LEU A 184 10.66 4.99 -14.13
CA LEU A 184 10.19 4.52 -12.83
C LEU A 184 11.32 4.65 -11.82
N GLU A 185 11.10 5.40 -10.74
CA GLU A 185 12.06 5.61 -9.66
C GLU A 185 11.50 5.03 -8.36
N VAL A 186 12.32 4.35 -7.57
CA VAL A 186 11.84 3.57 -6.42
C VAL A 186 12.65 3.91 -5.17
N TYR A 187 11.95 4.22 -4.08
CA TYR A 187 12.51 4.45 -2.75
C TYR A 187 11.90 3.47 -1.75
N LEU A 188 12.73 2.68 -1.09
CA LEU A 188 12.31 1.69 -0.09
C LEU A 188 12.89 2.07 1.27
N PHE A 189 12.03 2.44 2.21
CA PHE A 189 12.40 2.82 3.57
C PHE A 189 12.06 1.72 4.57
N ALA A 190 12.93 1.50 5.56
CA ALA A 190 12.78 0.43 6.56
C ALA A 190 12.46 -0.93 5.90
N ASP A 191 13.20 -1.24 4.84
CA ASP A 191 12.87 -2.31 3.88
C ASP A 191 12.81 -3.71 4.52
N CYS A 192 11.72 -4.42 4.23
CA CYS A 192 11.47 -5.80 4.63
C CYS A 192 11.49 -6.78 3.43
N ALA A 193 11.72 -6.30 2.20
CA ALA A 193 11.78 -7.11 1.00
C ALA A 193 13.06 -7.95 0.97
N HIS A 194 12.96 -9.17 0.42
CA HIS A 194 14.02 -10.17 0.53
C HIS A 194 14.99 -10.20 -0.67
N HIS A 195 14.54 -9.75 -1.84
CA HIS A 195 15.34 -9.72 -3.07
C HIS A 195 14.63 -8.85 -4.11
N ILE A 196 15.29 -7.82 -4.62
CA ILE A 196 14.85 -7.08 -5.82
C ILE A 196 15.60 -7.72 -6.99
N ASP A 197 14.89 -8.34 -7.94
CA ASP A 197 15.53 -8.90 -9.13
C ASP A 197 15.92 -7.79 -10.12
N THR A 198 17.06 -7.16 -9.86
CA THR A 198 17.58 -6.06 -10.70
C THR A 198 17.96 -6.52 -12.11
N ALA A 199 18.30 -7.79 -12.30
CA ALA A 199 18.69 -8.33 -13.61
C ALA A 199 17.53 -8.29 -14.62
N SER A 200 16.30 -8.40 -14.13
CA SER A 200 15.07 -8.28 -14.94
C SER A 200 14.68 -6.83 -15.25
N LEU A 201 15.25 -5.85 -14.55
CA LEU A 201 14.96 -4.41 -14.68
C LEU A 201 15.97 -3.67 -15.55
N GLU A 202 17.16 -4.24 -15.74
CA GLU A 202 18.26 -3.64 -16.53
C GLU A 202 18.30 -4.10 -18.01
N GLN A 203 17.38 -4.96 -18.44
CA GLN A 203 17.27 -5.48 -19.82
C GLN A 203 16.28 -4.67 -20.67
#